data_AF-A0A6N7FSC7-F1
#
_entry.id   AF-A0A6N7FSC7-F1
#
_cell.length_a   1.000
_cell.length_b   1.000
_cell.length_c   1.000
_cell.angle_alpha   90.00
_cell.angle_beta   90.00
_cell.angle_gamma   90.00
#
_symmetry.space_group_name_H-M   'P 1'
#
loop_
_entity.id
_entity.type
_entity.pdbx_description
1 polymer ?
#
loop_
_entity_poly.entity_id
_entity_poly.type
_entity_poly.pdbx_seq_one_letter_code
_entity_poly.pdbx_strand_id
1 'polypeptide(L)'
;MTQSGPGRREAAPRVRAVVLNWNGGRHVLDAVDALRRTDWPPDRLDVVVVDNASSDGSDDALAARGDVELRRSPTNAGFPANNVGLADLDGVDYVALVNNDAFVEPGWLAPLVDALEDDAGVGAACPKLVFAPRFVELAVRAPRHPAPGDPRELALRVSGVEVAGVDRWRHSWFGPGCHGQEAGGRGEERFRWLAPEARLGLPLWDGAQAPVAGRVRLAAPQPVTVAVRWAGGETSVDVGPVPRWVEVCVAGEPFDVVQNAGSLLLEGGWGADRGFLQRDDGRFDEPVDVWAWCGGGVLLRPAYLADVGLFDERFFLYYEDTDL
;
A
#
# COMPACT_ATOMS: atom_id res chain seq x y z
N MET A 1 -11.53 43.27 -9.83
CA MET A 1 -10.77 42.07 -9.46
C MET A 1 -11.78 40.99 -9.13
N THR A 2 -12.21 40.25 -10.15
CA THR A 2 -13.14 39.13 -10.03
C THR A 2 -12.32 37.88 -9.81
N GLN A 3 -12.52 37.21 -8.67
CA GLN A 3 -12.02 35.87 -8.44
C GLN A 3 -12.77 34.91 -9.38
N SER A 4 -12.04 34.26 -10.26
CA SER A 4 -12.49 33.11 -11.04
C SER A 4 -12.35 31.87 -10.16
N GLY A 5 -13.47 31.27 -9.75
CA GLY A 5 -13.48 29.92 -9.19
C GLY A 5 -13.07 28.87 -10.24
N PRO A 6 -12.81 27.62 -9.84
CA PRO A 6 -12.40 26.58 -10.77
C PRO A 6 -13.51 26.38 -11.81
N GLY A 7 -13.15 26.55 -13.09
CA GLY A 7 -14.07 26.38 -14.20
C GLY A 7 -14.60 24.95 -14.21
N ARG A 8 -15.90 24.78 -13.98
CA ARG A 8 -16.58 23.50 -14.23
C ARG A 8 -16.42 23.16 -15.72
N ARG A 9 -15.71 22.07 -16.03
CA ARG A 9 -15.55 21.55 -17.40
C ARG A 9 -16.90 21.18 -18.02
N GLU A 10 -17.05 21.38 -19.33
CA GLU A 10 -18.24 21.00 -20.10
C GLU A 10 -18.37 19.47 -20.29
N ALA A 11 -17.27 18.71 -20.22
CA ALA A 11 -17.23 17.24 -20.16
C ALA A 11 -15.95 16.73 -19.48
N ALA A 12 -16.02 15.57 -18.81
CA ALA A 12 -14.87 14.92 -18.19
C ALA A 12 -13.93 14.29 -19.24
N PRO A 13 -12.60 14.32 -19.06
CA PRO A 13 -11.67 13.67 -19.99
C PRO A 13 -11.87 12.16 -20.03
N ARG A 14 -11.59 11.57 -21.20
CA ARG A 14 -11.64 10.13 -21.43
C ARG A 14 -10.36 9.47 -20.90
N VAL A 15 -10.53 8.57 -19.93
CA VAL A 15 -9.43 7.87 -19.26
C VAL A 15 -9.50 6.38 -19.61
N ARG A 16 -8.35 5.80 -19.95
CA ARG A 16 -8.19 4.34 -20.02
C ARG A 16 -7.43 3.87 -18.78
N ALA A 17 -8.04 3.08 -17.92
CA ALA A 17 -7.36 2.37 -16.84
C ALA A 17 -6.87 1.01 -17.35
N VAL A 18 -5.57 0.77 -17.24
CA VAL A 18 -4.89 -0.47 -17.61
C VAL A 18 -4.48 -1.20 -16.34
N VAL A 19 -4.88 -2.46 -16.24
CA VAL A 19 -4.50 -3.36 -15.15
C VAL A 19 -3.74 -4.53 -15.73
N LEU A 20 -2.46 -4.66 -15.39
CA LEU A 20 -1.67 -5.84 -15.74
C LEU A 20 -1.93 -6.96 -14.73
N ASN A 21 -2.40 -8.10 -15.20
CA ASN A 21 -2.72 -9.26 -14.38
C ASN A 21 -1.75 -10.41 -14.63
N TRP A 22 -1.17 -10.96 -13.57
CA TRP A 22 -0.55 -12.29 -13.60
C TRP A 22 -0.89 -13.03 -12.30
N ASN A 23 -1.68 -14.09 -12.41
CA ASN A 23 -2.14 -14.89 -11.27
C ASN A 23 -2.72 -14.04 -10.12
N GLY A 24 -3.49 -13.00 -10.45
CA GLY A 24 -4.07 -12.07 -9.46
C GLY A 24 -5.26 -12.64 -8.69
N GLY A 25 -5.83 -13.76 -9.13
CA GLY A 25 -6.92 -14.48 -8.48
C GLY A 25 -8.10 -13.58 -8.14
N ARG A 26 -8.39 -13.48 -6.84
CA ARG A 26 -9.46 -12.62 -6.33
C ARG A 26 -9.08 -11.13 -6.34
N HIS A 27 -7.81 -10.79 -6.15
CA HIS A 27 -7.38 -9.40 -6.04
C HIS A 27 -7.67 -8.60 -7.32
N VAL A 28 -7.41 -9.18 -8.50
CA VAL A 28 -7.68 -8.48 -9.77
C VAL A 28 -9.17 -8.20 -9.97
N LEU A 29 -10.03 -9.11 -9.50
CA LEU A 29 -11.49 -8.91 -9.56
C LEU A 29 -11.91 -7.76 -8.64
N ASP A 30 -11.35 -7.71 -7.42
CA ASP A 30 -11.62 -6.63 -6.46
C ASP A 30 -11.04 -5.28 -6.94
N ALA A 31 -9.89 -5.27 -7.62
CA ALA A 31 -9.29 -4.09 -8.25
C ALA A 31 -10.17 -3.55 -9.39
N VAL A 32 -10.68 -4.43 -10.26
CA VAL A 32 -11.66 -4.05 -11.30
C VAL A 32 -12.95 -3.52 -10.69
N ASP A 33 -13.46 -4.17 -9.62
CA ASP A 33 -14.64 -3.69 -8.91
C ASP A 33 -14.40 -2.29 -8.30
N ALA A 34 -13.20 -2.01 -7.80
CA ALA A 34 -12.82 -0.68 -7.30
C ALA A 34 -12.79 0.36 -8.43
N LEU A 35 -12.16 0.05 -9.57
CA LEU A 35 -12.15 0.93 -10.74
C LEU A 35 -13.55 1.25 -11.23
N ARG A 36 -14.46 0.27 -11.24
CA ARG A 36 -15.86 0.45 -11.65
C ARG A 36 -16.68 1.31 -10.68
N ARG A 37 -16.20 1.53 -9.45
CA ARG A 37 -16.80 2.46 -8.46
C ARG A 37 -16.21 3.86 -8.51
N THR A 38 -15.27 4.14 -9.42
CA THR A 38 -14.71 5.49 -9.58
C THR A 38 -15.83 6.50 -9.85
N ASP A 39 -15.78 7.65 -9.17
CA ASP A 39 -16.68 8.80 -9.37
C ASP A 39 -16.35 9.53 -10.68
N TRP A 40 -16.56 8.83 -11.80
CA TRP A 40 -16.28 9.29 -13.16
C TRP A 40 -17.41 8.88 -14.12
N PRO A 41 -17.69 9.63 -15.19
CA PRO A 41 -18.70 9.20 -16.17
C PRO A 41 -18.33 7.83 -16.76
N PRO A 42 -19.24 6.83 -16.72
CA PRO A 42 -18.92 5.47 -17.17
C PRO A 42 -18.51 5.36 -18.64
N ASP A 43 -19.00 6.26 -19.50
CA ASP A 43 -18.63 6.35 -20.93
C ASP A 43 -17.25 7.02 -21.17
N ARG A 44 -16.66 7.55 -20.11
CA ARG A 44 -15.36 8.22 -20.07
C ARG A 44 -14.29 7.45 -19.28
N LEU A 45 -14.60 6.27 -18.75
CA LEU A 45 -13.64 5.38 -18.10
C LEU A 45 -13.65 3.99 -18.75
N ASP A 46 -12.69 3.77 -19.63
CA ASP A 46 -12.44 2.45 -20.20
C ASP A 46 -11.54 1.66 -19.24
N VAL A 47 -11.88 0.40 -18.97
CA VAL A 47 -11.05 -0.50 -18.15
C VAL A 47 -10.55 -1.63 -19.04
N VAL A 48 -9.23 -1.69 -19.19
CA VAL A 48 -8.51 -2.69 -19.97
C VAL A 48 -7.70 -3.55 -19.01
N VAL A 49 -7.88 -4.86 -19.06
CA VAL A 49 -7.08 -5.80 -18.30
C VAL A 49 -6.16 -6.55 -19.27
N VAL A 50 -4.86 -6.47 -19.04
CA VAL A 50 -3.86 -7.25 -19.78
C VAL A 50 -3.56 -8.51 -18.97
N ASP A 51 -4.00 -9.67 -19.42
CA ASP A 51 -3.63 -10.94 -18.81
C ASP A 51 -2.27 -11.42 -19.33
N ASN A 52 -1.30 -11.55 -18.42
CA ASN A 52 0.10 -11.85 -18.71
C ASN A 52 0.38 -13.36 -18.63
N ALA A 53 -0.48 -14.16 -19.24
CA ALA A 53 -0.48 -15.63 -19.22
C ALA A 53 -0.73 -16.21 -17.80
N SER A 54 -1.86 -15.87 -17.21
CA SER A 54 -2.29 -16.43 -15.91
C SER A 54 -2.66 -17.91 -16.02
N SER A 55 -2.55 -18.63 -14.90
CA SER A 55 -2.89 -20.06 -14.77
C SER A 55 -3.77 -20.36 -13.56
N ASP A 56 -4.28 -19.33 -12.89
CA ASP A 56 -5.10 -19.43 -11.68
C ASP A 56 -6.61 -19.31 -11.94
N GLY A 57 -7.01 -19.15 -13.22
CA GLY A 57 -8.40 -18.95 -13.65
C GLY A 57 -8.92 -17.52 -13.51
N SER A 58 -8.06 -16.55 -13.16
CA SER A 58 -8.45 -15.14 -13.08
C SER A 58 -8.85 -14.56 -14.44
N ASP A 59 -8.23 -15.01 -15.53
CA ASP A 59 -8.52 -14.56 -16.89
C ASP A 59 -9.91 -15.04 -17.38
N ASP A 60 -10.28 -16.29 -17.09
CA ASP A 60 -11.62 -16.82 -17.34
C ASP A 60 -12.67 -16.06 -16.53
N ALA A 61 -12.38 -15.77 -15.26
CA ALA A 61 -13.26 -14.98 -14.41
C ALA A 61 -13.45 -13.56 -14.96
N LEU A 62 -12.37 -12.89 -15.40
CA LEU A 62 -12.42 -11.57 -16.03
C LEU A 62 -13.21 -11.59 -17.34
N ALA A 63 -12.99 -12.59 -18.20
CA ALA A 63 -13.73 -12.75 -19.46
C ALA A 63 -15.24 -12.91 -19.22
N ALA A 64 -15.63 -13.63 -18.17
CA ALA A 64 -17.02 -13.86 -17.82
C ALA A 64 -17.76 -12.60 -17.33
N ARG A 65 -17.03 -11.56 -16.85
CA ARG A 65 -17.66 -10.31 -16.37
C ARG A 65 -18.30 -9.50 -17.50
N GLY A 66 -17.66 -9.46 -18.67
CA GLY A 66 -18.14 -8.72 -19.84
C GLY A 66 -18.13 -7.20 -19.71
N ASP A 67 -17.65 -6.66 -18.59
CA ASP A 67 -17.58 -5.24 -18.28
C ASP A 67 -16.16 -4.69 -18.37
N VAL A 68 -15.19 -5.41 -18.95
CA VAL A 68 -13.82 -4.93 -19.19
C VAL A 68 -13.34 -5.40 -20.56
N GLU A 69 -12.39 -4.68 -21.13
CA GLU A 69 -11.65 -5.16 -22.30
C GLU A 69 -10.49 -6.06 -21.84
N LEU A 70 -10.56 -7.36 -22.13
CA LEU A 70 -9.51 -8.31 -21.76
C LEU A 70 -8.56 -8.56 -22.94
N ARG A 71 -7.28 -8.24 -22.76
CA ARG A 71 -6.19 -8.51 -23.72
C ARG A 71 -5.29 -9.61 -23.17
N ARG A 72 -5.23 -10.77 -23.81
CA ARG A 72 -4.41 -11.92 -23.36
C ARG A 72 -3.05 -11.93 -24.06
N SER A 73 -1.98 -12.02 -23.28
CA SER A 73 -0.62 -12.30 -23.74
C SER A 73 -0.35 -13.81 -23.75
N PRO A 74 0.36 -14.35 -24.76
CA PRO A 74 0.71 -15.77 -24.82
C PRO A 74 1.78 -16.18 -23.80
N THR A 75 2.55 -15.23 -23.25
CA THR A 75 3.64 -15.47 -22.31
C THR A 75 3.70 -14.37 -21.25
N ASN A 76 4.18 -14.71 -20.05
CA ASN A 76 4.49 -13.71 -19.03
C ASN A 76 5.73 -12.92 -19.44
N ALA A 77 5.53 -11.68 -19.90
CA ALA A 77 6.59 -10.77 -20.31
C ALA A 77 7.04 -9.81 -19.19
N GLY A 78 6.62 -10.04 -17.95
CA GLY A 78 6.84 -9.12 -16.84
C GLY A 78 6.04 -7.82 -17.00
N PHE A 79 6.47 -6.75 -16.32
CA PHE A 79 5.78 -5.46 -16.30
C PHE A 79 5.60 -4.79 -17.69
N PRO A 80 6.53 -4.89 -18.65
CA PRO A 80 6.36 -4.29 -19.98
C PRO A 80 5.15 -4.82 -20.78
N ALA A 81 4.52 -5.92 -20.34
CA ALA A 81 3.24 -6.35 -20.91
C ALA A 81 2.15 -5.25 -20.82
N ASN A 82 2.29 -4.26 -19.92
CA ASN A 82 1.47 -3.04 -19.93
C ASN A 82 1.43 -2.35 -21.31
N ASN A 83 2.49 -2.45 -22.13
CA ASN A 83 2.54 -1.88 -23.48
C ASN A 83 1.35 -2.35 -24.35
N VAL A 84 0.86 -3.56 -24.13
CA VAL A 84 -0.33 -4.08 -24.82
C VAL A 84 -1.57 -3.25 -24.49
N GLY A 85 -1.73 -2.77 -23.26
CA GLY A 85 -2.83 -1.88 -22.85
C GLY A 85 -2.60 -0.41 -23.21
N LEU A 86 -1.33 -0.01 -23.34
CA LEU A 86 -0.90 1.33 -23.76
C LEU A 86 -0.94 1.56 -25.28
N ALA A 87 -1.24 0.53 -26.08
CA ALA A 87 -1.42 0.67 -27.52
C ALA A 87 -2.74 1.38 -27.89
N ASP A 88 -2.76 2.06 -29.04
CA ASP A 88 -3.94 2.71 -29.63
C ASP A 88 -4.64 3.69 -28.67
N LEU A 89 -3.97 4.81 -28.38
CA LEU A 89 -4.44 5.86 -27.47
C LEU A 89 -5.19 7.00 -28.18
N ASP A 90 -5.53 6.84 -29.47
CA ASP A 90 -6.31 7.85 -30.19
C ASP A 90 -7.65 8.11 -29.50
N GLY A 91 -7.92 9.37 -29.15
CA GLY A 91 -9.13 9.78 -28.43
C GLY A 91 -9.16 9.44 -26.94
N VAL A 92 -8.05 8.96 -26.38
CA VAL A 92 -7.81 8.85 -24.94
C VAL A 92 -7.08 10.11 -24.47
N ASP A 93 -7.63 10.80 -23.47
CA ASP A 93 -7.00 12.01 -22.92
C ASP A 93 -5.91 11.65 -21.88
N TYR A 94 -6.14 10.58 -21.11
CA TYR A 94 -5.21 10.06 -20.10
C TYR A 94 -5.23 8.54 -20.01
N VAL A 95 -4.09 7.96 -19.62
CA VAL A 95 -3.98 6.53 -19.34
C VAL A 95 -3.56 6.34 -17.90
N ALA A 96 -4.32 5.54 -17.15
CA ALA A 96 -3.93 5.12 -15.82
C ALA A 96 -3.34 3.72 -15.85
N LEU A 97 -2.22 3.51 -15.18
CA LEU A 97 -1.75 2.17 -14.80
C LEU A 97 -2.17 1.93 -13.34
N VAL A 98 -2.77 0.77 -13.06
CA VAL A 98 -3.18 0.38 -11.71
C VAL A 98 -2.82 -1.09 -11.51
N ASN A 99 -2.09 -1.39 -10.42
CA ASN A 99 -1.72 -2.78 -10.12
C ASN A 99 -2.96 -3.64 -9.84
N ASN A 100 -2.85 -4.94 -10.14
CA ASN A 100 -3.92 -5.91 -9.95
C ASN A 100 -4.26 -6.22 -8.48
N ASP A 101 -3.51 -5.68 -7.53
CA ASP A 101 -3.74 -5.73 -6.08
C ASP A 101 -3.92 -4.35 -5.44
N ALA A 102 -4.11 -3.30 -6.26
CA ALA A 102 -4.45 -1.96 -5.81
C ALA A 102 -5.96 -1.70 -5.89
N PHE A 103 -6.53 -1.12 -4.82
CA PHE A 103 -7.96 -0.85 -4.70
C PHE A 103 -8.19 0.65 -4.58
N VAL A 104 -8.62 1.28 -5.68
CA VAL A 104 -8.85 2.72 -5.72
C VAL A 104 -10.10 3.15 -4.96
N GLU A 105 -10.03 4.30 -4.28
CA GLU A 105 -11.19 4.98 -3.70
C GLU A 105 -12.01 5.69 -4.78
N PRO A 106 -13.35 5.86 -4.66
CA PRO A 106 -14.18 6.46 -5.71
C PRO A 106 -13.65 7.79 -6.25
N GLY A 107 -13.14 8.67 -5.38
CA GLY A 107 -12.63 10.00 -5.76
C GLY A 107 -11.17 10.06 -6.22
N TRP A 108 -10.49 8.94 -6.43
CA TRP A 108 -9.03 8.91 -6.68
C TRP A 108 -8.57 9.63 -7.96
N LEU A 109 -9.39 9.64 -9.01
CA LEU A 109 -8.98 10.03 -10.36
C LEU A 109 -8.99 11.55 -10.56
N ALA A 110 -9.96 12.26 -9.98
CA ALA A 110 -10.13 13.70 -10.19
C ALA A 110 -8.89 14.51 -9.77
N PRO A 111 -8.27 14.29 -8.58
CA PRO A 111 -7.06 15.00 -8.19
C PRO A 111 -5.87 14.78 -9.14
N LEU A 112 -5.75 13.59 -9.74
CA LEU A 112 -4.68 13.29 -10.70
C LEU A 112 -4.89 14.02 -12.02
N VAL A 113 -6.13 14.06 -12.50
CA VAL A 113 -6.48 14.84 -13.70
C VAL A 113 -6.23 16.33 -13.45
N ASP A 114 -6.69 16.87 -12.32
CA ASP A 114 -6.49 18.27 -11.96
C ASP A 114 -5.00 18.62 -11.91
N ALA A 115 -4.17 17.78 -11.27
CA ALA A 115 -2.72 17.98 -11.20
C ALA A 115 -2.05 18.03 -12.59
N LEU A 116 -2.46 17.16 -13.51
CA LEU A 116 -1.95 17.20 -14.88
C LEU A 116 -2.45 18.45 -15.62
N GLU A 117 -3.72 18.81 -15.49
CA GLU A 117 -4.34 19.92 -16.21
C GLU A 117 -3.85 21.30 -15.75
N ASP A 118 -3.47 21.43 -14.48
CA ASP A 118 -2.92 22.66 -13.91
C ASP A 118 -1.54 23.02 -14.49
N ASP A 119 -0.78 22.03 -14.97
CA ASP A 119 0.50 22.24 -15.64
C ASP A 119 0.69 21.31 -16.86
N ALA A 120 0.59 21.90 -18.05
CA ALA A 120 0.79 21.19 -19.32
C ALA A 120 2.22 20.61 -19.48
N GLY A 121 3.19 21.03 -18.68
CA GLY A 121 4.54 20.47 -18.61
C GLY A 121 4.63 19.16 -17.82
N VAL A 122 3.62 18.81 -17.02
CA VAL A 122 3.60 17.58 -16.23
C VAL A 122 3.06 16.42 -17.07
N GLY A 123 3.88 15.38 -17.23
CA GLY A 123 3.55 14.18 -18.01
C GLY A 123 2.84 13.07 -17.22
N ALA A 124 3.06 13.02 -15.91
CA ALA A 124 2.63 11.93 -15.03
C ALA A 124 2.24 12.44 -13.64
N ALA A 125 1.23 11.83 -13.02
CA ALA A 125 0.82 12.08 -11.64
C ALA A 125 0.41 10.77 -10.96
N CYS A 126 0.91 10.49 -9.75
CA CYS A 126 0.53 9.31 -8.96
C CYS A 126 -0.21 9.70 -7.67
N PRO A 127 -1.14 8.86 -7.18
CA PRO A 127 -1.75 9.08 -5.89
C PRO A 127 -0.78 8.72 -4.76
N LYS A 128 -1.16 9.07 -3.53
CA LYS A 128 -0.63 8.44 -2.33
C LYS A 128 -1.26 7.04 -2.18
N LEU A 129 -0.42 6.02 -2.02
CA LEU A 129 -0.82 4.65 -1.73
C LEU A 129 -0.72 4.39 -0.22
N VAL A 130 -1.73 3.72 0.32
CA VAL A 130 -1.75 3.23 1.71
C VAL A 130 -1.88 1.71 1.70
N PHE A 131 -1.43 1.06 2.78
CA PHE A 131 -1.66 -0.37 2.94
C PHE A 131 -3.16 -0.68 3.07
N ALA A 132 -3.59 -1.80 2.48
CA ALA A 132 -5.00 -2.22 2.47
C ALA A 132 -5.66 -2.30 3.86
N PRO A 133 -5.04 -2.86 4.92
CA PRO A 133 -5.61 -2.78 6.26
C PRO A 133 -5.41 -1.40 6.88
N ARG A 134 -6.42 -0.93 7.62
CA ARG A 134 -6.25 0.15 8.59
C ARG A 134 -5.72 -0.42 9.89
N PHE A 135 -5.10 0.39 10.73
CA PHE A 135 -4.46 -0.07 11.96
C PHE A 135 -5.05 0.62 13.17
N VAL A 136 -5.17 -0.11 14.28
CA VAL A 136 -5.36 0.53 15.60
C VAL A 136 -4.09 0.36 16.43
N GLU A 137 -3.81 1.38 17.22
CA GLU A 137 -2.55 1.45 17.95
C GLU A 137 -2.61 0.67 19.28
N LEU A 138 -1.55 -0.09 19.52
CA LEU A 138 -1.20 -0.69 20.79
C LEU A 138 0.12 -0.10 21.28
N ALA A 139 0.11 0.53 22.44
CA ALA A 139 1.31 1.04 23.08
C ALA A 139 1.81 0.05 24.13
N VAL A 140 3.10 -0.26 24.09
CA VAL A 140 3.78 -1.15 25.03
C VAL A 140 4.82 -0.36 25.79
N ARG A 141 4.82 -0.48 27.11
CA ARG A 141 5.82 0.09 28.00
C ARG A 141 6.44 -0.97 28.89
N ALA A 142 7.76 -1.02 28.89
CA ALA A 142 8.55 -1.93 29.73
C ALA A 142 9.84 -1.26 30.22
N PRO A 143 10.36 -1.64 31.40
CA PRO A 143 11.70 -1.24 31.84
C PRO A 143 12.77 -1.60 30.80
N ARG A 144 13.78 -0.73 30.68
CA ARG A 144 14.93 -0.97 29.80
C ARG A 144 15.68 -2.24 30.22
N HIS A 145 16.05 -3.04 29.23
CA HIS A 145 16.99 -4.14 29.35
C HIS A 145 18.38 -3.70 28.85
N PRO A 146 19.42 -3.66 29.72
CA PRO A 146 20.78 -3.40 29.29
C PRO A 146 21.34 -4.58 28.48
N ALA A 147 21.74 -4.33 27.23
CA ALA A 147 22.40 -5.31 26.36
C ALA A 147 23.81 -4.80 26.00
N PRO A 148 24.87 -5.28 26.69
CA PRO A 148 26.24 -4.85 26.41
C PRO A 148 26.61 -5.11 24.94
N GLY A 149 27.10 -4.08 24.25
CA GLY A 149 27.49 -4.15 22.83
C GLY A 149 26.35 -3.91 21.83
N ASP A 150 25.11 -3.78 22.28
CA ASP A 150 23.99 -3.34 21.45
C ASP A 150 23.70 -1.86 21.71
N PRO A 151 23.82 -0.97 20.69
CA PRO A 151 23.60 0.46 20.88
C PRO A 151 22.10 0.83 21.00
N ARG A 152 21.19 -0.10 20.72
CA ARG A 152 19.75 0.15 20.72
C ARG A 152 19.19 0.24 22.14
N GLU A 153 18.10 0.98 22.28
CA GLU A 153 17.26 0.88 23.48
C GLU A 153 16.38 -0.35 23.37
N LEU A 154 16.66 -1.36 24.21
CA LEU A 154 15.94 -2.63 24.24
C LEU A 154 15.17 -2.76 25.57
N ALA A 155 14.02 -3.39 25.53
CA ALA A 155 13.22 -3.71 26.73
C ALA A 155 12.53 -5.07 26.61
N LEU A 156 11.78 -5.27 25.52
CA LEU A 156 10.92 -6.43 25.32
C LEU A 156 11.13 -7.04 23.93
N ARG A 157 10.68 -8.27 23.71
CA ARG A 157 10.54 -8.88 22.39
C ARG A 157 9.07 -9.13 22.08
N VAL A 158 8.69 -8.87 20.84
CA VAL A 158 7.37 -9.23 20.29
C VAL A 158 7.57 -10.20 19.13
N SER A 159 6.73 -11.22 19.05
CA SER A 159 6.91 -12.31 18.06
C SER A 159 5.62 -12.94 17.55
N GLY A 160 4.50 -12.26 17.77
CA GLY A 160 3.21 -12.70 17.28
C GLY A 160 2.16 -11.62 17.49
N VAL A 161 1.25 -11.50 16.54
CA VAL A 161 0.06 -10.65 16.61
C VAL A 161 -1.08 -11.46 16.05
N GLU A 162 -2.19 -11.53 16.77
CA GLU A 162 -3.41 -12.15 16.31
C GLU A 162 -4.57 -11.20 16.51
N VAL A 163 -5.45 -11.12 15.51
CA VAL A 163 -6.66 -10.29 15.52
C VAL A 163 -7.82 -11.17 15.07
N ALA A 164 -8.90 -11.19 15.84
CA ALA A 164 -10.08 -12.03 15.59
C ALA A 164 -9.75 -13.52 15.38
N GLY A 165 -8.77 -14.07 16.11
CA GLY A 165 -8.39 -15.47 15.97
C GLY A 165 -7.46 -15.79 14.78
N VAL A 166 -7.06 -14.79 14.00
CA VAL A 166 -6.22 -14.95 12.79
C VAL A 166 -4.83 -14.39 13.03
N ASP A 167 -3.78 -15.16 12.69
CA ASP A 167 -2.40 -14.67 12.72
C ASP A 167 -2.22 -13.49 11.75
N ARG A 168 -1.88 -12.33 12.30
CA ARG A 168 -1.64 -11.08 11.58
C ARG A 168 -0.22 -10.57 11.77
N TRP A 169 0.72 -11.39 12.26
CA TRP A 169 2.10 -11.00 12.51
C TRP A 169 2.76 -10.31 11.31
N ARG A 170 2.62 -10.89 10.12
CA ARG A 170 3.22 -10.35 8.88
C ARG A 170 2.54 -9.09 8.35
N HIS A 171 1.33 -8.82 8.82
CA HIS A 171 0.49 -7.70 8.39
C HIS A 171 0.38 -6.61 9.45
N SER A 172 1.15 -6.70 10.54
CA SER A 172 1.13 -5.73 11.63
C SER A 172 2.06 -4.58 11.34
N TRP A 173 1.65 -3.38 11.73
CA TRP A 173 2.51 -2.20 11.65
C TRP A 173 3.43 -2.15 12.87
N PHE A 174 4.70 -1.85 12.64
CA PHE A 174 5.71 -1.72 13.68
C PHE A 174 6.25 -0.29 13.63
N GLY A 175 5.71 0.55 14.50
CA GLY A 175 5.99 1.98 14.53
C GLY A 175 7.18 2.34 15.42
N PRO A 176 7.20 3.59 15.94
CA PRO A 176 8.25 4.06 16.84
C PRO A 176 8.52 3.08 17.99
N GLY A 177 9.80 2.85 18.29
CA GLY A 177 10.25 1.93 19.32
C GLY A 177 10.25 0.46 18.92
N CYS A 178 9.83 0.09 17.71
CA CYS A 178 9.95 -1.27 17.19
C CYS A 178 11.20 -1.41 16.32
N HIS A 179 12.11 -2.31 16.68
CA HIS A 179 13.34 -2.57 15.93
C HIS A 179 13.10 -3.56 14.77
N GLY A 180 14.12 -3.70 13.91
CA GLY A 180 14.16 -4.67 12.82
C GLY A 180 13.89 -6.10 13.28
N GLN A 181 13.35 -6.92 12.37
CA GLN A 181 13.06 -8.33 12.67
C GLN A 181 14.35 -9.15 12.74
N GLU A 182 14.47 -9.94 13.80
CA GLU A 182 15.60 -10.84 14.06
C GLU A 182 15.14 -12.30 14.05
N ALA A 183 16.08 -13.21 13.79
CA ALA A 183 15.88 -14.63 13.96
C ALA A 183 16.04 -15.00 15.43
N GLY A 184 15.15 -15.84 15.96
CA GLY A 184 15.23 -16.36 17.33
C GLY A 184 15.32 -17.88 17.40
N GLY A 185 15.08 -18.42 18.59
CA GLY A 185 15.22 -19.84 18.91
C GLY A 185 13.89 -20.59 19.02
N ARG A 186 13.91 -21.79 19.63
CA ARG A 186 12.69 -22.61 19.84
C ARG A 186 11.62 -21.82 20.59
N GLY A 187 10.46 -21.64 19.94
CA GLY A 187 9.32 -20.88 20.47
C GLY A 187 9.24 -19.42 19.98
N GLU A 188 10.28 -18.91 19.32
CA GLU A 188 10.37 -17.53 18.85
C GLU A 188 11.19 -17.41 17.55
N GLU A 189 10.82 -18.14 16.49
CA GLU A 189 11.59 -18.23 15.25
C GLU A 189 11.94 -16.87 14.64
N ARG A 190 11.01 -15.92 14.74
CA ARG A 190 11.24 -14.50 14.42
C ARG A 190 10.63 -13.63 15.49
N PHE A 191 11.32 -12.54 15.80
CA PHE A 191 10.86 -11.54 16.76
C PHE A 191 11.38 -10.15 16.39
N ARG A 192 10.84 -9.13 17.04
CA ARG A 192 11.37 -7.77 17.03
C ARG A 192 11.64 -7.34 18.45
N TRP A 193 12.75 -6.66 18.67
CA TRP A 193 12.93 -5.94 19.92
C TRP A 193 12.02 -4.70 19.95
N LEU A 194 11.50 -4.41 21.14
CA LEU A 194 10.82 -3.18 21.48
C LEU A 194 11.70 -2.38 22.43
N ALA A 195 11.75 -1.08 22.20
CA ALA A 195 12.28 -0.09 23.13
C ALA A 195 11.39 0.03 24.39
N PRO A 196 11.84 0.73 25.45
CA PRO A 196 11.04 0.93 26.67
C PRO A 196 9.66 1.52 26.41
N GLU A 197 9.50 2.30 25.34
CA GLU A 197 8.23 2.75 24.81
C GLU A 197 8.15 2.38 23.33
N ALA A 198 7.14 1.59 22.96
CA ALA A 198 6.96 1.14 21.58
C ALA A 198 5.49 1.17 21.17
N ARG A 199 5.24 1.40 19.86
CA ARG A 199 3.90 1.44 19.26
C ARG A 199 3.79 0.41 18.15
N LEU A 200 2.75 -0.41 18.22
CA LEU A 200 2.41 -1.42 17.24
C LEU A 200 1.02 -1.14 16.69
N GLY A 201 0.79 -1.47 15.42
CA GLY A 201 -0.52 -1.37 14.80
C GLY A 201 -1.08 -2.76 14.56
N LEU A 202 -2.25 -3.03 15.15
CA LEU A 202 -3.00 -4.26 14.90
C LEU A 202 -3.92 -4.01 13.71
N PRO A 203 -3.84 -4.82 12.63
CA PRO A 203 -4.55 -4.54 11.40
C PRO A 203 -6.03 -4.91 11.50
N LEU A 204 -6.87 -4.02 10.98
CA LEU A 204 -8.29 -4.19 10.70
C LEU A 204 -8.45 -4.34 9.18
N TRP A 205 -8.90 -5.52 8.77
CA TRP A 205 -9.14 -5.87 7.38
C TRP A 205 -10.62 -5.71 7.03
N ASP A 206 -10.92 -5.54 5.74
CA ASP A 206 -12.27 -5.70 5.17
C ASP A 206 -13.35 -4.85 5.87
N GLY A 207 -13.01 -3.63 6.31
CA GLY A 207 -13.92 -2.74 7.01
C GLY A 207 -14.35 -3.23 8.41
N ALA A 208 -13.63 -4.20 8.99
CA ALA A 208 -13.85 -4.67 10.35
C ALA A 208 -13.87 -3.50 11.33
N GLN A 209 -14.93 -3.43 12.14
CA GLN A 209 -15.12 -2.36 13.11
C GLN A 209 -14.53 -2.76 14.46
N ALA A 210 -13.69 -1.89 15.02
CA ALA A 210 -13.29 -1.96 16.42
C ALA A 210 -14.50 -1.75 17.35
N PRO A 211 -14.54 -2.35 18.55
CA PRO A 211 -13.50 -3.18 19.15
C PRO A 211 -13.50 -4.63 18.65
N VAL A 212 -12.30 -5.19 18.44
CA VAL A 212 -12.11 -6.62 18.11
C VAL A 212 -11.14 -7.26 19.10
N ALA A 213 -11.33 -8.55 19.41
CA ALA A 213 -10.38 -9.28 20.25
C ALA A 213 -9.02 -9.40 19.54
N GLY A 214 -7.93 -9.16 20.25
CA GLY A 214 -6.58 -9.38 19.74
C GLY A 214 -5.66 -9.90 20.82
N ARG A 215 -4.51 -10.42 20.40
CA ARG A 215 -3.44 -10.80 21.32
C ARG A 215 -2.08 -10.56 20.71
N VAL A 216 -1.12 -10.25 21.56
CA VAL A 216 0.29 -10.07 21.17
C VAL A 216 1.16 -11.04 21.93
N ARG A 217 2.17 -11.62 21.27
CA ARG A 217 3.09 -12.57 21.89
C ARG A 217 4.35 -11.84 22.35
N LEU A 218 4.53 -11.76 23.66
CA LEU A 218 5.58 -10.99 24.30
C LEU A 218 6.57 -11.90 25.05
N ALA A 219 7.85 -11.53 25.04
CA ALA A 219 8.90 -12.15 25.83
C ALA A 219 9.87 -11.09 26.36
N ALA A 220 10.48 -11.33 27.51
CA ALA A 220 11.45 -10.43 28.13
C ALA A 220 12.71 -11.21 28.52
N PRO A 221 13.92 -10.63 28.45
CA PRO A 221 15.14 -11.35 28.84
C PRO A 221 15.16 -11.78 30.31
N GLN A 222 14.45 -11.05 31.17
CA GLN A 222 14.27 -11.33 32.59
C GLN A 222 12.80 -11.07 32.97
N PRO A 223 12.29 -11.69 34.05
CA PRO A 223 10.94 -11.43 34.54
C PRO A 223 10.71 -9.93 34.79
N VAL A 224 9.65 -9.39 34.18
CA VAL A 224 9.31 -7.97 34.26
C VAL A 224 7.80 -7.78 34.07
N THR A 225 7.23 -6.78 34.76
CA THR A 225 5.86 -6.35 34.52
C THR A 225 5.82 -5.35 33.37
N VAL A 226 5.02 -5.66 32.35
CA VAL A 226 4.85 -4.87 31.13
C VAL A 226 3.48 -4.22 31.14
N ALA A 227 3.41 -2.93 30.82
CA ALA A 227 2.14 -2.24 30.59
C ALA A 227 1.81 -2.27 29.10
N VAL A 228 0.60 -2.70 28.76
CA VAL A 228 0.08 -2.75 27.40
C VAL A 228 -1.21 -1.92 27.37
N ARG A 229 -1.28 -0.95 26.46
CA ARG A 229 -2.33 0.08 26.40
C ARG A 229 -2.94 0.16 25.01
N TRP A 230 -4.24 0.36 24.94
CA TRP A 230 -5.02 0.64 23.73
C TRP A 230 -6.04 1.74 24.02
N ALA A 231 -6.80 2.20 23.02
CA ALA A 231 -7.81 3.22 23.27
C ALA A 231 -8.93 2.69 24.18
N GLY A 232 -9.12 3.34 25.33
CA GLY A 232 -10.14 2.96 26.31
C GLY A 232 -9.76 1.81 27.25
N GLY A 233 -8.50 1.35 27.25
CA GLY A 233 -8.08 0.32 28.22
C GLY A 233 -6.57 0.12 28.34
N GLU A 234 -6.19 -0.52 29.44
CA GLU A 234 -4.82 -0.98 29.68
C GLU A 234 -4.81 -2.30 30.45
N THR A 235 -3.70 -3.02 30.35
CA THR A 235 -3.41 -4.19 31.16
C THR A 235 -1.95 -4.22 31.56
N SER A 236 -1.67 -4.85 32.71
CA SER A 236 -0.30 -5.12 33.16
C SER A 236 -0.10 -6.63 33.21
N VAL A 237 1.01 -7.09 32.66
CA VAL A 237 1.30 -8.52 32.53
C VAL A 237 2.75 -8.82 32.84
N ASP A 238 2.98 -9.87 33.63
CA ASP A 238 4.32 -10.36 33.89
C ASP A 238 4.82 -11.19 32.72
N VAL A 239 5.94 -10.77 32.13
CA VAL A 239 6.58 -11.40 30.98
C VAL A 239 7.98 -11.84 31.39
N GLY A 240 8.40 -13.02 30.95
CA GLY A 240 9.74 -13.56 31.20
C GLY A 240 10.38 -14.10 29.92
N PRO A 241 11.44 -14.93 30.04
CA PRO A 241 12.20 -15.43 28.88
C PRO A 241 11.39 -16.26 27.89
N VAL A 242 10.32 -16.90 28.37
CA VAL A 242 9.43 -17.73 27.55
C VAL A 242 8.33 -16.85 26.95
N PRO A 243 8.18 -16.83 25.60
CA PRO A 243 7.12 -16.07 24.95
C PRO A 243 5.73 -16.49 25.43
N ARG A 244 4.88 -15.52 25.72
CA ARG A 244 3.48 -15.74 26.13
C ARG A 244 2.54 -14.82 25.37
N TRP A 245 1.34 -15.31 25.12
CA TRP A 245 0.26 -14.48 24.58
C TRP A 245 -0.32 -13.58 25.67
N VAL A 246 -0.60 -12.34 25.28
CA VAL A 246 -1.21 -11.30 26.10
C VAL A 246 -2.46 -10.84 25.36
N GLU A 247 -3.62 -11.03 25.99
CA GLU A 247 -4.90 -10.58 25.45
C GLU A 247 -4.99 -9.04 25.49
N VAL A 248 -5.45 -8.46 24.40
CA VAL A 248 -5.64 -7.02 24.21
C VAL A 248 -6.96 -6.75 23.49
N CYS A 249 -7.41 -5.50 23.52
CA CYS A 249 -8.52 -5.08 22.69
C CYS A 249 -8.00 -4.24 21.51
N VAL A 250 -8.41 -4.59 20.30
CA VAL A 250 -8.18 -3.85 19.06
C VAL A 250 -9.22 -2.74 19.04
N ALA A 251 -8.96 -1.64 19.73
CA ALA A 251 -9.87 -0.52 19.92
C ALA A 251 -9.20 0.83 19.67
N GLY A 252 -9.99 1.81 19.21
CA GLY A 252 -9.54 3.16 18.89
C GLY A 252 -9.92 3.58 17.48
N GLU A 253 -9.57 4.81 17.14
CA GLU A 253 -9.70 5.33 15.79
C GLU A 253 -8.67 4.64 14.87
N PRO A 254 -9.10 3.92 13.82
CA PRO A 254 -8.19 3.32 12.88
C PRO A 254 -7.44 4.40 12.08
N PHE A 255 -6.19 4.14 11.75
CA PHE A 255 -5.36 5.00 10.91
C PHE A 255 -4.76 4.22 9.75
N ASP A 256 -4.46 4.95 8.68
CA ASP A 256 -3.82 4.41 7.50
C ASP A 256 -2.30 4.49 7.63
N VAL A 257 -1.61 3.59 6.95
CA VAL A 257 -0.14 3.58 6.88
C VAL A 257 0.24 3.72 5.43
N VAL A 258 1.10 4.70 5.15
CA VAL A 258 1.55 5.01 3.79
C VAL A 258 2.42 3.87 3.29
N GLN A 259 2.08 3.37 2.11
CA GLN A 259 2.90 2.45 1.34
C GLN A 259 3.82 3.27 0.41
N ASN A 260 3.30 4.24 -0.34
CA ASN A 260 4.10 5.10 -1.20
C ASN A 260 3.42 6.47 -1.38
N ALA A 261 4.19 7.55 -1.38
CA ALA A 261 3.73 8.91 -1.67
C ALA A 261 4.65 9.60 -2.70
N GLY A 262 5.08 8.82 -3.70
CA GLY A 262 6.17 9.08 -4.63
C GLY A 262 7.41 8.25 -4.34
N SER A 263 8.23 8.05 -5.37
CA SER A 263 9.48 7.30 -5.31
C SER A 263 10.69 8.26 -5.28
N LEU A 264 11.76 7.84 -4.62
CA LEU A 264 12.99 8.60 -4.40
C LEU A 264 14.19 7.79 -4.89
N LEU A 265 15.22 8.48 -5.38
CA LEU A 265 16.53 7.90 -5.63
C LEU A 265 17.49 8.34 -4.52
N LEU A 266 18.00 7.38 -3.75
CA LEU A 266 18.98 7.64 -2.70
C LEU A 266 20.37 7.87 -3.32
N GLU A 267 21.26 8.55 -2.59
CA GLU A 267 22.64 8.88 -3.03
C GLU A 267 23.44 7.64 -3.50
N GLY A 268 23.11 6.45 -3.00
CA GLY A 268 23.72 5.18 -3.41
C GLY A 268 23.12 4.52 -4.66
N GLY A 269 22.17 5.16 -5.36
CA GLY A 269 21.49 4.61 -6.54
C GLY A 269 20.35 3.64 -6.24
N TRP A 270 19.93 3.54 -4.97
CA TRP A 270 18.81 2.69 -4.56
C TRP A 270 17.49 3.45 -4.60
N GLY A 271 16.45 2.83 -5.14
CA GLY A 271 15.07 3.31 -5.03
C GLY A 271 14.56 3.22 -3.59
N ALA A 272 13.73 4.17 -3.20
CA ALA A 272 13.01 4.16 -1.94
C ALA A 272 11.64 4.80 -2.08
N ASP A 273 10.68 4.32 -1.29
CA ASP A 273 9.33 4.85 -1.24
C ASP A 273 9.23 6.03 -0.26
N ARG A 274 8.80 7.21 -0.73
CA ARG A 274 8.52 8.36 0.13
C ARG A 274 7.35 8.01 1.05
N GLY A 275 7.58 8.11 2.36
CA GLY A 275 6.53 7.88 3.36
C GLY A 275 6.31 6.42 3.75
N PHE A 276 7.03 5.45 3.19
CA PHE A 276 6.84 4.03 3.50
C PHE A 276 6.87 3.73 5.00
N LEU A 277 5.85 3.00 5.46
CA LEU A 277 5.57 2.63 6.85
C LEU A 277 5.33 3.82 7.80
N GLN A 278 5.26 5.05 7.30
CA GLN A 278 4.82 6.18 8.10
C GLN A 278 3.30 6.13 8.26
N ARG A 279 2.83 6.53 9.43
CA ARG A 279 1.40 6.76 9.65
C ARG A 279 0.95 7.89 8.71
N ASP A 280 -0.22 7.70 8.10
CA ASP A 280 -0.88 8.76 7.38
C ASP A 280 -1.48 9.75 8.37
N ASP A 281 -0.89 10.94 8.43
CA ASP A 281 -1.28 12.04 9.31
C ASP A 281 -1.50 13.35 8.54
N GLY A 282 -1.73 13.22 7.23
CA GLY A 282 -2.04 14.32 6.32
C GLY A 282 -0.82 15.05 5.75
N ARG A 283 0.40 14.70 6.16
CA ARG A 283 1.64 15.33 5.63
C ARG A 283 1.88 15.13 4.13
N PHE A 284 1.12 14.22 3.51
CA PHE A 284 1.22 13.83 2.10
C PHE A 284 -0.05 14.15 1.30
N ASP A 285 -0.95 14.97 1.85
CA ASP A 285 -2.24 15.29 1.20
C ASP A 285 -2.11 16.37 0.13
N GLU A 286 -1.03 17.16 0.18
CA GLU A 286 -0.75 18.18 -0.82
C GLU A 286 0.12 17.62 -1.95
N PRO A 287 -0.19 17.97 -3.22
CA PRO A 287 0.61 17.54 -4.36
C PRO A 287 2.01 18.16 -4.30
N VAL A 288 3.02 17.37 -4.63
CA VAL A 288 4.42 17.79 -4.70
C VAL A 288 5.12 17.10 -5.86
N ASP A 289 6.19 17.71 -6.36
CA ASP A 289 7.11 17.05 -7.28
C ASP A 289 7.85 15.92 -6.55
N VAL A 290 7.96 14.79 -7.24
CA VAL A 290 8.66 13.58 -6.76
C VAL A 290 9.66 13.14 -7.82
N TRP A 291 10.69 12.38 -7.40
CA TRP A 291 11.73 11.94 -8.33
C TRP A 291 11.19 10.95 -9.37
N ALA A 292 10.35 10.02 -8.93
CA ALA A 292 9.61 9.10 -9.78
C ALA A 292 8.22 8.86 -9.17
N TRP A 293 7.26 8.48 -10.01
CA TRP A 293 5.92 8.07 -9.59
C TRP A 293 5.93 6.62 -9.04
N CYS A 294 4.76 6.04 -8.76
CA CYS A 294 4.63 4.67 -8.24
C CYS A 294 3.74 3.81 -9.15
N GLY A 295 4.18 2.60 -9.44
CA GLY A 295 3.58 1.73 -10.46
C GLY A 295 2.31 1.07 -9.96
N GLY A 296 2.11 1.10 -8.64
CA GLY A 296 0.84 0.73 -8.02
C GLY A 296 -0.32 1.61 -8.46
N GLY A 297 -0.05 2.84 -8.92
CA GLY A 297 -1.05 3.73 -9.49
C GLY A 297 -0.41 4.98 -10.10
N VAL A 298 -0.61 5.23 -11.40
CA VAL A 298 -0.16 6.47 -12.04
C VAL A 298 -1.12 6.86 -13.17
N LEU A 299 -1.35 8.15 -13.34
CA LEU A 299 -2.04 8.73 -14.48
C LEU A 299 -1.00 9.40 -15.40
N LEU A 300 -1.04 9.06 -16.68
CA LEU A 300 -0.05 9.44 -17.69
C LEU A 300 -0.74 10.18 -18.84
N ARG A 301 -0.08 11.21 -19.36
CA ARG A 301 -0.47 11.84 -20.63
C ARG A 301 -0.02 10.98 -21.81
N PRO A 302 -0.86 10.72 -22.82
CA PRO A 302 -0.42 10.06 -24.04
C PRO A 302 0.73 10.81 -24.75
N ALA A 303 0.74 12.15 -24.69
CA ALA A 303 1.83 12.95 -25.24
C ALA A 303 3.17 12.72 -24.51
N TYR A 304 3.15 12.43 -23.21
CA TYR A 304 4.34 12.06 -22.45
C TYR A 304 4.87 10.71 -22.94
N LEU A 305 4.02 9.69 -23.04
CA LEU A 305 4.38 8.37 -23.57
C LEU A 305 4.92 8.44 -25.02
N ALA A 306 4.40 9.36 -25.83
CA ALA A 306 4.89 9.56 -27.20
C ALA A 306 6.30 10.19 -27.25
N ASP A 307 6.69 10.95 -26.23
CA ASP A 307 8.00 11.60 -26.12
C ASP A 307 9.05 10.67 -25.51
N VAL A 308 8.73 10.03 -24.37
CA VAL A 308 9.68 9.18 -23.63
C VAL A 308 9.72 7.73 -24.12
N GLY A 309 8.65 7.27 -24.77
CA GLY A 309 8.47 5.88 -25.18
C GLY A 309 7.61 5.07 -24.21
N LEU A 310 7.52 3.77 -24.49
CA LEU A 310 6.85 2.78 -23.65
C LEU A 310 7.89 1.98 -22.85
N PHE A 311 7.43 1.11 -21.95
CA PHE A 311 8.32 0.26 -21.15
C PHE A 311 9.25 -0.58 -22.02
N ASP A 312 10.51 -0.70 -21.64
CA ASP A 312 11.49 -1.46 -22.39
C ASP A 312 11.27 -2.97 -22.18
N GLU A 313 10.84 -3.65 -23.23
CA GLU A 313 10.52 -5.09 -23.24
C GLU A 313 11.71 -6.01 -22.94
N ARG A 314 12.93 -5.46 -22.88
CA ARG A 314 14.12 -6.21 -22.44
C ARG A 314 14.15 -6.45 -20.94
N PHE A 315 13.38 -5.68 -20.16
CA PHE A 315 13.29 -5.84 -18.72
C PHE A 315 12.02 -6.61 -18.28
N PHE A 316 12.01 -7.13 -17.05
CA PHE A 316 10.91 -7.95 -16.50
C PHE A 316 10.11 -7.23 -15.37
N LEU A 317 10.38 -5.93 -15.15
CA LEU A 317 10.70 -5.27 -13.87
C LEU A 317 9.78 -5.37 -12.64
N TYR A 318 10.44 -5.11 -11.51
CA TYR A 318 9.95 -4.55 -10.23
C TYR A 318 10.69 -3.20 -10.05
N TYR A 319 10.04 -2.12 -9.61
CA TYR A 319 10.50 -0.70 -9.74
C TYR A 319 10.50 -0.18 -11.19
N GLU A 320 9.50 -0.61 -11.95
CA GLU A 320 9.10 -0.10 -13.25
C GLU A 320 9.07 1.44 -13.36
N ASP A 321 8.80 2.12 -12.25
CA ASP A 321 8.69 3.57 -12.11
C ASP A 321 9.95 4.36 -12.46
N THR A 322 11.07 3.65 -12.56
CA THR A 322 12.37 4.25 -12.89
C THR A 322 12.74 4.12 -14.37
N ASP A 323 11.95 3.37 -15.15
CA ASP A 323 12.19 3.15 -16.58
C ASP A 323 11.61 4.29 -17.45
N LEU A 324 10.55 4.94 -16.98
CA LEU A 324 9.78 5.96 -17.70
C LEU A 324 9.86 7.36 -17.07
#